data_AF-A0A6P1DDP5-F1
#
_entry.id   AF-A0A6P1DDP5-F1
#
_cell.length_a   1.000
_cell.length_b   1.000
_cell.length_c   1.000
_cell.angle_alpha   90.00
_cell.angle_beta   90.00
_cell.angle_gamma   90.00
#
_symmetry.space_group_name_H-M   'P 1'
#
loop_
_entity.id
_entity.type
_entity.pdbx_description
1 polymer ?
#
loop_
_entity_poly.entity_id
_entity_poly.type
_entity_poly.pdbx_seq_one_letter_code
_entity_poly.pdbx_strand_id
1 'polypeptide(L)'
;QWLAFTPPRVPTLESVNSFIGSEQPVLLDWAVGLQFPCQRPFSHLNGVAEVPRYRILPDRPLAISSTNTWQAEEFGGPLGFSQMLAKSVTMPTYLKDDWARDWGSLERYDQYYDAVPAELETGTASRHGLWMPGQLRVF
;
A
#
# COMPACT_ATOMS: atom_id res chain seq x y z
N GLN A 1 8.57 25.34 25.03
CA GLN A 1 8.37 25.26 23.57
C GLN A 1 9.70 24.87 22.94
N TRP A 2 9.72 24.00 21.94
CA TRP A 2 10.94 23.52 21.29
C TRP A 2 10.77 23.49 19.77
N LEU A 3 11.90 23.59 19.05
CA LEU A 3 11.97 23.50 17.60
C LEU A 3 13.28 22.79 17.23
N ALA A 4 13.25 21.98 16.18
CA ALA A 4 14.43 21.44 15.52
C ALA A 4 14.34 21.71 14.01
N PHE A 5 15.48 21.93 13.38
CA PHE A 5 15.58 22.15 11.93
C PHE A 5 16.80 21.41 11.37
N THR A 6 16.79 21.21 10.06
CA THR A 6 17.90 20.62 9.31
C THR A 6 18.43 21.66 8.33
N PRO A 7 19.67 21.51 7.81
CA PRO A 7 20.17 22.40 6.76
C PRO A 7 19.20 22.47 5.56
N PRO A 8 19.07 23.63 4.91
CA PRO A 8 18.22 23.74 3.74
C PRO A 8 18.76 22.88 2.59
N ARG A 9 17.85 22.37 1.75
CA ARG A 9 18.17 21.63 0.53
C ARG A 9 17.28 22.10 -0.61
N VAL A 10 17.82 22.07 -1.83
CA VAL A 10 17.05 22.22 -3.06
C VAL A 10 16.82 20.82 -3.63
N PRO A 11 15.61 20.24 -3.53
CA PRO A 11 15.37 18.86 -3.96
C PRO A 11 15.43 18.74 -5.48
N THR A 12 15.95 17.61 -5.97
CA THR A 12 15.67 17.17 -7.34
C THR A 12 14.30 16.53 -7.34
N LEU A 13 13.39 17.04 -8.17
CA LEU A 13 12.00 16.60 -8.21
C LEU A 13 11.76 15.75 -9.45
N GLU A 14 11.00 14.68 -9.27
CA GLU A 14 10.51 13.80 -10.31
C GLU A 14 9.00 13.58 -10.10
N SER A 15 8.24 13.39 -11.20
CA SER A 15 6.80 13.12 -11.09
C SER A 15 6.55 11.72 -10.51
N VAL A 16 5.47 11.55 -9.74
CA VAL A 16 5.07 10.23 -9.21
C VAL A 16 4.93 9.19 -10.31
N ASN A 17 4.41 9.60 -11.48
CA ASN A 17 4.23 8.70 -12.62
C ASN A 17 5.55 8.24 -13.22
N SER A 18 6.58 9.10 -13.28
CA SER A 18 7.92 8.73 -13.74
C SER A 18 8.63 7.84 -12.72
N PHE A 19 8.50 8.18 -11.43
CA PHE A 19 9.18 7.50 -10.33
C PHE A 19 8.64 6.09 -10.05
N ILE A 20 7.31 5.91 -10.00
CA ILE A 20 6.66 4.62 -9.72
C ILE A 20 6.40 3.83 -11.02
N GLY A 21 6.06 4.52 -12.09
CA GLY A 21 5.60 3.90 -13.34
C GLY A 21 4.20 3.29 -13.23
N SER A 22 3.93 2.31 -14.12
CA SER A 22 2.64 1.63 -14.27
C SER A 22 2.71 0.10 -14.08
N GLU A 23 3.87 -0.43 -13.70
CA GLU A 23 4.09 -1.89 -13.59
C GLU A 23 4.30 -2.36 -12.15
N GLN A 24 4.89 -1.52 -11.31
CA GLN A 24 5.19 -1.88 -9.93
C GLN A 24 3.88 -2.03 -9.12
N PRO A 25 3.76 -3.04 -8.24
CA PRO A 25 2.56 -3.21 -7.42
C PRO A 25 2.48 -2.11 -6.35
N VAL A 26 1.38 -1.36 -6.37
CA VAL A 26 1.11 -0.28 -5.42
C VAL A 26 -0.10 -0.63 -4.55
N LEU A 27 -0.02 -0.36 -3.25
CA LEU A 27 -1.18 -0.31 -2.38
C LEU A 27 -1.82 1.08 -2.51
N LEU A 28 -2.86 1.18 -3.33
CA LEU A 28 -3.66 2.39 -3.44
C LEU A 28 -4.73 2.34 -2.35
N ASP A 29 -4.73 3.30 -1.43
CA ASP A 29 -5.84 3.43 -0.50
C ASP A 29 -7.14 3.70 -1.29
N TRP A 30 -8.27 3.21 -0.77
CA TRP A 30 -9.54 3.22 -1.51
C TRP A 30 -10.00 4.63 -1.94
N ALA A 31 -9.53 5.68 -1.26
CA ALA A 31 -9.89 7.08 -1.55
C ALA A 31 -9.12 7.69 -2.73
N VAL A 32 -8.02 7.09 -3.19
CA VAL A 32 -7.10 7.70 -4.17
C VAL A 32 -7.08 7.02 -5.54
N GLY A 33 -7.79 5.89 -5.70
CA GLY A 33 -7.71 5.07 -6.91
C GLY A 33 -8.07 5.81 -8.21
N LEU A 34 -9.02 6.75 -8.15
CA LEU A 34 -9.44 7.50 -9.35
C LEU A 34 -8.40 8.56 -9.78
N GLN A 35 -7.61 9.09 -8.84
CA GLN A 35 -6.58 10.10 -9.12
C GLN A 35 -5.29 9.48 -9.66
N PHE A 36 -5.07 8.18 -9.40
CA PHE A 36 -3.89 7.41 -9.84
C PHE A 36 -4.29 6.24 -10.76
N PRO A 37 -4.95 6.50 -11.91
CA PRO A 37 -5.51 5.44 -12.74
C PRO A 37 -4.45 4.61 -13.48
N CYS A 38 -3.21 5.12 -13.59
CA CYS A 38 -2.13 4.46 -14.32
C CYS A 38 -1.23 3.60 -13.42
N GLN A 39 -1.24 3.82 -12.09
CA GLN A 39 -0.49 3.01 -11.15
C GLN A 39 -1.22 1.68 -10.98
N ARG A 40 -0.48 0.57 -11.13
CA ARG A 40 -1.06 -0.76 -11.02
C ARG A 40 -1.25 -1.14 -9.55
N PRO A 41 -2.49 -1.43 -9.09
CA PRO A 41 -2.69 -2.01 -7.78
C PRO A 41 -1.97 -3.36 -7.66
N PHE A 42 -1.51 -3.73 -6.46
CA PHE A 42 -1.06 -5.09 -6.22
C PHE A 42 -2.19 -6.08 -6.53
N SER A 43 -1.85 -7.23 -7.10
CA SER A 43 -2.80 -8.28 -7.43
C SER A 43 -2.80 -9.39 -6.37
N HIS A 44 -3.80 -10.27 -6.44
CA HIS A 44 -3.83 -11.51 -5.67
C HIS A 44 -4.38 -12.64 -6.53
N LEU A 45 -3.84 -13.85 -6.36
CA LEU A 45 -4.26 -15.03 -7.09
C LEU A 45 -4.09 -16.27 -6.20
N ASN A 46 -5.05 -17.19 -6.26
CA ASN A 46 -5.01 -18.47 -5.52
C ASN A 46 -4.73 -18.32 -4.01
N GLY A 47 -5.21 -17.25 -3.37
CA GLY A 47 -5.04 -16.99 -1.94
C GLY A 47 -3.74 -16.30 -1.55
N VAL A 48 -2.88 -15.94 -2.51
CA VAL A 48 -1.62 -15.23 -2.28
C VAL A 48 -1.65 -13.85 -2.93
N ALA A 49 -1.24 -12.82 -2.20
CA ALA A 49 -1.13 -11.45 -2.70
C ALA A 49 0.31 -11.10 -3.09
N GLU A 50 0.47 -10.26 -4.11
CA GLU A 50 1.76 -9.62 -4.42
C GLU A 50 2.18 -8.71 -3.26
N VAL A 51 3.48 -8.62 -2.98
CA VAL A 51 4.02 -7.67 -2.00
C VAL A 51 4.09 -6.28 -2.64
N PRO A 52 3.31 -5.28 -2.17
CA PRO A 52 3.37 -3.93 -2.71
C PRO A 52 4.72 -3.27 -2.42
N ARG A 53 5.21 -2.45 -3.35
CA ARG A 53 6.46 -1.68 -3.18
C ARG A 53 6.24 -0.26 -2.67
N TYR A 54 5.04 0.27 -2.92
CA TYR A 54 4.64 1.61 -2.52
C TYR A 54 3.21 1.60 -2.01
N ARG A 55 2.88 2.60 -1.20
CA ARG A 55 1.51 2.92 -0.82
C ARG A 55 1.21 4.39 -1.11
N ILE A 56 0.04 4.67 -1.69
CA ILE A 56 -0.45 6.02 -1.88
C ILE A 56 -1.65 6.23 -0.95
N LEU A 57 -1.54 7.24 -0.09
CA LEU A 57 -2.52 7.60 0.93
C LEU A 57 -3.20 8.92 0.58
N PRO A 58 -4.45 9.15 1.02
CA PRO A 58 -5.04 10.48 0.99
C PRO A 58 -4.40 11.41 2.02
N ASP A 59 -4.93 12.62 2.15
CA ASP A 59 -4.54 13.60 3.17
C ASP A 59 -4.61 13.02 4.57
N ARG A 60 -3.79 13.57 5.49
CA ARG A 60 -3.57 12.98 6.81
C ARG A 60 -4.85 12.77 7.63
N PRO A 61 -5.82 13.72 7.69
CA PRO A 61 -7.08 13.51 8.38
C PRO A 61 -7.87 12.30 7.86
N LEU A 62 -8.00 12.15 6.54
CA LEU A 62 -8.73 11.04 5.93
C LEU A 62 -7.99 9.71 6.13
N ALA A 63 -6.66 9.74 6.01
CA ALA A 63 -5.83 8.55 6.20
C ALA A 63 -5.98 7.97 7.62
N ILE A 64 -5.92 8.81 8.65
CA ILE A 64 -5.98 8.35 10.05
C ILE A 64 -7.40 7.91 10.44
N SER A 65 -8.41 8.68 10.05
CA SER A 65 -9.79 8.45 10.47
C SER A 65 -10.46 7.30 9.72
N SER A 66 -10.08 7.07 8.46
CA SER A 66 -10.85 6.21 7.56
C SER A 66 -10.01 5.15 6.86
N THR A 67 -8.97 5.51 6.10
CA THR A 67 -8.27 4.47 5.31
C THR A 67 -7.47 3.54 6.23
N ASN A 68 -6.72 4.05 7.21
CA ASN A 68 -5.98 3.19 8.13
C ASN A 68 -6.89 2.27 8.96
N THR A 69 -8.09 2.71 9.33
CA THR A 69 -9.03 1.93 10.15
C THR A 69 -9.81 0.91 9.32
N TRP A 70 -10.22 1.28 8.10
CA TRP A 70 -11.00 0.40 7.23
C TRP A 70 -10.23 -0.83 6.76
N GLN A 71 -8.95 -0.67 6.41
CA GLN A 71 -8.07 -1.74 5.90
C GLN A 71 -7.03 -2.20 6.94
N ALA A 72 -7.32 -1.98 8.22
CA ALA A 72 -6.46 -2.42 9.32
C ALA A 72 -6.33 -3.96 9.37
N GLU A 73 -5.24 -4.44 9.98
CA GLU A 73 -4.99 -5.88 10.16
C GLU A 73 -6.11 -6.56 10.94
N GLU A 74 -6.61 -5.90 11.98
CA GLU A 74 -7.62 -6.42 12.90
C GLU A 74 -8.96 -6.71 12.21
N PHE A 75 -9.18 -6.14 11.02
CA PHE A 75 -10.38 -6.33 10.21
C PHE A 75 -10.10 -7.08 8.90
N GLY A 76 -8.92 -7.72 8.77
CA GLY A 76 -8.54 -8.53 7.62
C GLY A 76 -8.09 -7.72 6.39
N GLY A 77 -7.74 -6.45 6.58
CA GLY A 77 -7.31 -5.57 5.50
C GLY A 77 -5.85 -5.78 5.08
N PRO A 78 -5.46 -5.24 3.91
CA PRO A 78 -4.12 -5.41 3.35
C PRO A 78 -2.99 -4.77 4.16
N LEU A 79 -3.29 -3.93 5.16
CA LEU A 79 -2.25 -3.37 6.03
C LEU A 79 -1.58 -4.42 6.90
N GLY A 80 -2.26 -5.52 7.23
CA GLY A 80 -1.67 -6.60 8.03
C GLY A 80 -0.46 -7.21 7.34
N PHE A 81 -0.65 -7.82 6.16
CA PHE A 81 0.46 -8.49 5.48
C PHE A 81 1.51 -7.50 4.94
N SER A 82 1.10 -6.33 4.45
CA SER A 82 2.05 -5.37 3.88
C SER A 82 3.00 -4.81 4.94
N GLN A 83 2.51 -4.49 6.14
CA GLN A 83 3.33 -3.96 7.23
C GLN A 83 4.09 -5.07 7.99
N MET A 84 3.57 -6.30 8.00
CA MET A 84 4.28 -7.46 8.52
C MET A 84 5.52 -7.79 7.69
N LEU A 85 5.43 -7.66 6.35
CA LEU A 85 6.52 -8.02 5.44
C LEU A 85 7.50 -6.88 5.17
N ALA A 86 7.07 -5.63 5.33
CA ALA A 86 7.88 -4.46 4.99
C ALA A 86 7.70 -3.29 5.95
N LYS A 87 8.79 -2.55 6.15
CA LYS A 87 8.78 -1.27 6.86
C LYS A 87 8.22 -0.18 5.95
N SER A 88 7.28 0.63 6.46
CA SER A 88 6.84 1.85 5.78
C SER A 88 7.81 3.01 5.99
N VAL A 89 8.17 3.67 4.90
CA VAL A 89 9.01 4.87 4.88
C VAL A 89 8.30 5.98 4.10
N THR A 90 7.85 7.03 4.80
CA THR A 90 7.22 8.19 4.17
C THR A 90 8.22 8.95 3.30
N MET A 91 7.80 9.22 2.05
CA MET A 91 8.57 9.96 1.06
C MET A 91 8.14 11.44 1.03
N PRO A 92 9.08 12.40 0.98
CA PRO A 92 8.73 13.81 0.84
C PRO A 92 8.17 14.08 -0.56
N THR A 93 6.91 14.51 -0.64
CA THR A 93 6.20 14.76 -1.89
C THR A 93 5.52 16.14 -1.85
N TYR A 94 5.28 16.72 -3.02
CA TYR A 94 4.75 18.06 -3.17
C TYR A 94 3.75 18.10 -4.31
N LEU A 95 2.68 18.88 -4.15
CA LEU A 95 1.78 19.18 -5.24
C LEU A 95 2.36 20.32 -6.09
N LYS A 96 2.40 20.12 -7.40
CA LYS A 96 2.94 21.11 -8.34
C LYS A 96 2.12 22.40 -8.27
N ASP A 97 2.79 23.52 -8.02
CA ASP A 97 2.23 24.88 -7.99
C ASP A 97 1.17 25.14 -6.88
N ASP A 98 0.97 24.21 -5.93
CA ASP A 98 0.09 24.37 -4.75
C ASP A 98 0.80 23.85 -3.48
N TRP A 99 1.85 24.55 -3.06
CA TRP A 99 2.81 24.10 -2.03
C TRP A 99 2.25 24.02 -0.61
N ALA A 100 1.09 24.62 -0.35
CA ALA A 100 0.42 24.61 0.95
C ALA A 100 -0.64 23.51 1.08
N ARG A 101 -0.86 22.72 0.02
CA ARG A 101 -1.86 21.66 -0.03
C ARG A 101 -1.30 20.33 0.45
N ASP A 102 -1.99 19.71 1.40
CA ASP A 102 -1.85 18.27 1.66
C ASP A 102 -2.66 17.51 0.60
N TRP A 103 -1.99 16.97 -0.40
CA TRP A 103 -2.61 16.12 -1.42
C TRP A 103 -2.77 14.67 -0.92
N GLY A 104 -2.01 14.30 0.10
CA GLY A 104 -1.82 12.93 0.55
C GLY A 104 -0.37 12.59 0.83
N SER A 105 -0.05 11.31 0.80
CA SER A 105 1.30 10.82 1.11
C SER A 105 1.69 9.64 0.24
N LEU A 106 2.99 9.53 -0.01
CA LEU A 106 3.61 8.37 -0.64
C LEU A 106 4.48 7.68 0.40
N GLU A 107 4.30 6.38 0.56
CA GLU A 107 5.15 5.53 1.39
C GLU A 107 5.86 4.51 0.51
N ARG A 108 7.16 4.30 0.76
CA ARG A 108 7.93 3.18 0.21
C ARG A 108 7.90 2.03 1.21
N TYR A 109 7.71 0.82 0.71
CA TYR A 109 7.79 -0.41 1.50
C TYR A 109 9.15 -1.09 1.32
N ASP A 110 9.94 -1.02 2.38
CA ASP A 110 11.25 -1.66 2.47
C ASP A 110 11.09 -3.04 3.13
N GLN A 111 11.16 -4.11 2.34
CA GLN A 111 11.02 -5.48 2.86
C GLN A 111 12.11 -5.80 3.88
N TYR A 112 11.76 -6.50 4.94
CA TYR A 112 12.70 -6.85 6.01
C TYR A 112 13.76 -7.88 5.57
N TYR A 113 13.42 -8.72 4.59
CA TYR A 113 14.27 -9.78 4.08
C TYR A 113 14.22 -9.81 2.56
N ASP A 114 15.34 -10.21 1.94
CA ASP A 114 15.40 -10.49 0.51
C ASP A 114 14.84 -11.90 0.26
N ALA A 115 13.63 -11.98 -0.28
CA ALA A 115 12.90 -13.21 -0.52
C ALA A 115 12.25 -13.20 -1.91
N VAL A 116 12.06 -14.40 -2.47
CA VAL A 116 11.42 -14.59 -3.78
C VAL A 116 10.01 -15.17 -3.61
N PRO A 117 9.09 -14.91 -4.56
CA PRO A 117 7.76 -15.53 -4.55
C PRO A 117 7.84 -17.06 -4.55
N ALA A 118 6.90 -17.71 -3.85
CA ALA A 118 6.79 -19.16 -3.82
C ALA A 118 6.19 -19.72 -5.11
N GLU A 119 6.63 -20.90 -5.53
CA GLU A 119 5.94 -21.70 -6.55
C GLU A 119 4.73 -22.40 -5.91
N LEU A 120 3.53 -22.14 -6.42
CA LEU A 120 2.29 -22.70 -5.88
C LEU A 120 1.93 -24.01 -6.58
N GLU A 121 1.75 -25.07 -5.81
CA GLU A 121 1.08 -26.27 -6.28
C GLU A 121 -0.45 -26.10 -6.17
N THR A 122 -1.13 -26.06 -7.31
CA THR A 122 -2.59 -25.90 -7.36
C THR A 122 -3.26 -27.12 -7.96
N GLY A 123 -4.51 -27.37 -7.57
CA GLY A 123 -5.33 -28.46 -8.11
C GLY A 123 -6.81 -28.12 -8.10
N THR A 124 -7.61 -28.99 -8.69
CA THR A 124 -9.07 -28.87 -8.73
C THR A 124 -9.72 -30.03 -8.00
N ALA A 125 -10.89 -29.79 -7.41
CA ALA A 125 -11.65 -30.83 -6.75
C ALA A 125 -13.15 -30.55 -6.83
N SER A 126 -13.95 -31.59 -7.11
CA SER A 126 -15.41 -31.50 -7.05
C SER A 126 -15.88 -31.52 -5.60
N ARG A 127 -16.77 -30.59 -5.24
CA ARG A 127 -17.38 -30.45 -3.91
C ARG A 127 -18.89 -30.27 -4.04
N HIS A 128 -19.62 -30.66 -3.01
CA HIS A 128 -21.06 -30.38 -2.92
C HIS A 128 -21.30 -28.88 -2.67
N GLY A 129 -22.45 -28.35 -3.10
CA GLY A 129 -22.78 -26.92 -2.94
C GLY A 129 -22.93 -26.42 -1.50
N LEU A 130 -23.04 -27.33 -0.52
CA LEU A 130 -23.08 -27.04 0.91
C LEU A 130 -21.78 -27.43 1.63
N TRP A 131 -20.76 -27.84 0.90
CA TRP A 131 -19.48 -28.21 1.51
C TRP A 131 -18.82 -26.97 2.13
N MET A 132 -18.42 -27.09 3.39
CA MET A 132 -17.68 -26.07 4.14
C MET A 132 -16.48 -26.75 4.80
N PRO A 133 -15.22 -26.42 4.44
CA PRO A 133 -14.03 -27.08 4.99
C PRO A 133 -13.76 -26.72 6.45
N GLY A 134 -14.42 -25.69 6.97
CA GLY A 134 -14.21 -25.15 8.31
C GLY A 134 -14.55 -23.66 8.33
N GLN A 135 -14.46 -23.06 9.51
CA GLN A 135 -14.63 -21.61 9.68
C GLN A 135 -13.32 -20.90 9.36
N LEU A 136 -13.41 -19.69 8.77
CA LEU A 136 -12.26 -18.80 8.65
C LEU A 136 -11.88 -18.23 10.00
N ARG A 137 -10.58 -18.01 10.22
CA ARG A 137 -10.10 -17.28 11.39
C ARG A 137 -10.38 -15.80 11.20
N VAL A 138 -11.20 -15.23 12.08
CA VAL A 138 -11.60 -13.82 12.05
C VAL A 138 -11.44 -13.12 13.41
N PHE A 139 -10.91 -13.83 14.42
CA PHE A 139 -10.58 -13.35 15.76
C PHE A 139 -9.27 -14.01 16.26
#